data_AF-A0A1F6S2H1-F1
#
_entry.id   AF-A0A1F6S2H1-F1
#
_cell.length_a   1.000
_cell.length_b   1.000
_cell.length_c   1.000
_cell.angle_alpha   90.00
_cell.angle_beta   90.00
_cell.angle_gamma   90.00
#
_symmetry.space_group_name_H-M   'P 1'
#
loop_
_entity.id
_entity.type
_entity.pdbx_description
1 polymer ?
#
loop_
_entity_poly.entity_id
_entity_poly.type
_entity_poly.pdbx_seq_one_letter_code
_entity_poly.pdbx_strand_id
1 'polypeptide(L)'
;MSLINSLVQFVAGTKAVASEVNSNFETLRTGHNDQEARISTVEGAYVKKDGTVAMAGALNMGSHKITALTNGADTNDAVNKGQLDTKAELAGASTQVFEAADGSTGKQVVNISQFVNSLAASGYHKLPSGLIIQWQKETSIAGLTYRTVTFPISFPTAVVAILPSRVLNYAASLVGVITVDPTNTTLSGTRIGNCDNASADAYIVSIGY
;
A
#
# COMPACT_ATOMS: atom_id res chain seq x y z
N MET A 1 10.93 -43.00 -44.58
CA MET A 1 11.90 -42.61 -45.63
C MET A 1 12.56 -43.80 -46.31
N SER A 2 12.62 -44.99 -45.70
CA SER A 2 13.24 -46.19 -46.31
C SER A 2 12.44 -46.83 -47.45
N LEU A 3 11.11 -46.64 -47.49
CA LEU A 3 10.21 -47.38 -48.39
C LEU A 3 10.15 -46.80 -49.82
N ILE A 4 10.25 -45.47 -50.01
CA ILE A 4 10.15 -44.86 -51.35
C ILE A 4 11.35 -45.23 -52.24
N ASN A 5 12.51 -45.50 -51.63
CA ASN A 5 13.70 -45.94 -52.36
C ASN A 5 13.64 -47.41 -52.80
N SER A 6 12.61 -48.17 -52.38
CA SER A 6 12.41 -49.57 -52.79
C SER A 6 11.35 -49.73 -53.89
N LEU A 7 10.94 -48.64 -54.56
CA LEU A 7 10.01 -48.71 -55.68
C LEU A 7 10.64 -49.44 -56.88
N VAL A 8 9.87 -50.33 -57.50
CA VAL A 8 10.22 -51.01 -58.75
C VAL A 8 10.25 -49.98 -59.87
N GLN A 9 11.36 -49.93 -60.62
CA GLN A 9 11.47 -49.07 -61.80
C GLN A 9 10.90 -49.77 -63.03
N PHE A 10 10.02 -49.08 -63.78
CA PHE A 10 9.49 -49.61 -65.03
C PHE A 10 10.47 -49.42 -66.18
N VAL A 11 10.64 -50.47 -67.01
CA VAL A 11 11.50 -50.42 -68.19
C VAL A 11 10.75 -49.80 -69.36
N ALA A 12 11.28 -48.69 -69.90
CA ALA A 12 10.68 -48.00 -71.03
C ALA A 12 10.51 -48.93 -72.25
N GLY A 13 9.38 -48.82 -72.95
CA GLY A 13 9.05 -49.67 -74.10
C GLY A 13 8.47 -51.05 -73.76
N THR A 14 8.41 -51.42 -72.48
CA THR A 14 7.73 -52.64 -72.01
C THR A 14 6.43 -52.30 -71.28
N LYS A 15 5.45 -53.21 -71.29
CA LYS A 15 4.22 -53.05 -70.52
C LYS A 15 4.52 -53.29 -69.05
N ALA A 16 4.10 -52.38 -68.16
CA ALA A 16 4.23 -52.57 -66.72
C ALA A 16 3.41 -53.79 -66.24
N VAL A 17 3.99 -54.58 -65.32
CA VAL A 17 3.28 -55.73 -64.75
C VAL A 17 2.40 -55.27 -63.60
N ALA A 18 1.14 -55.72 -63.56
CA ALA A 18 0.17 -55.30 -62.56
C ALA A 18 0.66 -55.51 -61.11
N SER A 19 1.39 -56.59 -60.83
CA SER A 19 1.96 -56.86 -59.51
C SER A 19 3.01 -55.83 -59.08
N GLU A 20 3.82 -55.32 -60.00
CA GLU A 20 4.85 -54.29 -59.72
C GLU A 20 4.20 -52.94 -59.43
N VAL A 21 3.19 -52.59 -60.23
CA VAL A 21 2.38 -51.39 -60.04
C VAL A 21 1.71 -51.42 -58.67
N ASN A 22 1.06 -52.53 -58.32
CA ASN A 22 0.43 -52.69 -57.01
C ASN A 22 1.45 -52.62 -55.86
N SER A 23 2.62 -53.24 -56.02
CA SER A 23 3.70 -53.16 -55.02
C SER A 23 4.15 -51.73 -54.76
N ASN A 24 4.33 -50.94 -55.82
CA ASN A 24 4.71 -49.53 -55.71
C ASN A 24 3.63 -48.70 -55.00
N PHE A 25 2.35 -48.92 -55.33
CA PHE A 25 1.25 -48.22 -54.66
C PHE A 25 1.15 -48.55 -53.17
N GLU A 26 1.30 -49.82 -52.79
CA GLU A 26 1.31 -50.22 -51.38
C GLU A 26 2.48 -49.63 -50.59
N THR A 27 3.65 -49.56 -51.24
CA THR A 27 4.85 -48.94 -50.67
C THR A 27 4.65 -47.44 -50.44
N LEU A 28 4.08 -46.73 -51.41
CA LEU A 28 3.76 -45.30 -51.29
C LEU A 28 2.70 -45.05 -50.21
N ARG A 29 1.62 -45.85 -50.19
CA ARG A 29 0.55 -45.76 -49.18
C ARG A 29 1.10 -45.92 -47.78
N THR A 30 1.93 -46.95 -47.56
CA THR A 30 2.55 -47.20 -46.26
C THR A 30 3.50 -46.08 -45.87
N GLY A 31 4.34 -45.63 -46.81
CA GLY A 31 5.27 -44.52 -46.59
C GLY A 31 4.56 -43.22 -46.19
N HIS A 32 3.44 -42.88 -46.84
CA HIS A 32 2.61 -41.73 -46.46
C HIS A 32 1.98 -41.91 -45.08
N ASN A 33 1.39 -43.08 -44.79
CA ASN A 33 0.80 -43.35 -43.48
C ASN A 33 1.82 -43.20 -42.33
N ASP A 34 3.05 -43.67 -42.54
CA ASP A 34 4.14 -43.51 -41.56
C ASP A 34 4.52 -42.04 -41.38
N GLN A 35 4.49 -41.24 -42.45
CA GLN A 35 4.76 -39.79 -42.36
C GLN A 35 3.68 -39.07 -41.57
N GLU A 36 2.40 -39.35 -41.84
CA GLU A 36 1.27 -38.79 -41.09
C GLU A 36 1.36 -39.16 -39.59
N ALA A 37 1.67 -40.41 -39.28
CA ALA A 37 1.85 -40.86 -37.89
C ALA A 37 3.01 -40.15 -37.19
N ARG A 38 4.13 -39.93 -37.90
CA ARG A 38 5.28 -39.18 -37.36
C ARG A 38 4.95 -37.71 -37.14
N ILE A 39 4.23 -37.08 -38.05
CA ILE A 39 3.78 -35.68 -37.91
C ILE A 39 2.90 -35.55 -36.67
N SER A 40 1.92 -36.44 -36.50
CA SER A 40 1.05 -36.46 -35.32
C SER A 40 1.84 -36.61 -34.01
N THR A 41 2.85 -37.49 -33.99
CA THR A 41 3.71 -37.69 -32.80
C THR A 41 4.53 -36.44 -32.48
N VAL A 42 5.12 -35.82 -33.50
CA VAL A 42 5.94 -34.61 -33.35
C VAL A 42 5.08 -33.45 -32.86
N GLU A 43 3.89 -33.26 -33.41
CA GLU A 43 2.98 -32.20 -32.97
C GLU A 43 2.53 -32.33 -31.52
N GLY A 44 2.43 -33.55 -30.98
CA GLY A 44 2.13 -33.80 -29.57
C GLY A 44 3.31 -33.55 -28.63
N ALA A 45 4.54 -33.51 -29.15
CA ALA A 45 5.76 -33.34 -28.35
C ALA A 45 6.13 -31.88 -28.07
N TYR A 46 5.57 -30.92 -28.84
CA TYR A 46 5.88 -29.50 -28.70
C TYR A 46 4.67 -28.69 -28.20
N VAL A 47 4.94 -27.60 -27.49
CA VAL A 47 3.92 -26.60 -27.17
C VAL A 47 3.51 -25.90 -28.46
N LYS A 48 2.21 -25.89 -28.76
CA LYS A 48 1.65 -25.21 -29.93
C LYS A 48 1.43 -23.73 -29.64
N LYS A 49 1.57 -22.88 -30.66
CA LYS A 49 1.34 -21.42 -30.55
C LYS A 49 -0.11 -21.05 -30.25
N ASP A 50 -1.04 -21.94 -30.58
CA ASP A 50 -2.47 -21.79 -30.27
C ASP A 50 -2.80 -22.13 -28.80
N GLY A 51 -1.83 -22.60 -28.02
CA GLY A 51 -2.01 -22.94 -26.61
C GLY A 51 -2.80 -24.23 -26.35
N THR A 52 -3.15 -24.99 -27.39
CA THR A 52 -3.95 -26.22 -27.24
C THR A 52 -3.19 -27.35 -26.54
N VAL A 53 -1.85 -27.31 -26.57
CA VAL A 53 -0.98 -28.25 -25.83
C VAL A 53 -0.55 -27.59 -24.53
N ALA A 54 -0.99 -28.15 -23.40
CA ALA A 54 -0.69 -27.65 -22.07
C ALA A 54 0.81 -27.81 -21.72
N MET A 55 1.40 -26.77 -21.12
CA MET A 55 2.74 -26.84 -20.54
C MET A 55 2.68 -27.49 -19.15
N ALA A 56 2.55 -28.82 -19.11
CA ALA A 56 2.39 -29.58 -17.86
C ALA A 56 3.69 -29.85 -17.10
N GLY A 57 4.86 -29.68 -17.75
CA GLY A 57 6.18 -29.84 -17.14
C GLY A 57 6.73 -28.54 -16.54
N ALA A 58 7.69 -28.65 -15.63
CA ALA A 58 8.41 -27.49 -15.10
C ALA A 58 9.24 -26.80 -16.18
N LEU A 59 9.13 -25.48 -16.29
CA LEU A 59 9.94 -24.67 -17.21
C LEU A 59 11.17 -24.12 -16.48
N ASN A 60 12.35 -24.68 -16.73
CA ASN A 60 13.62 -24.12 -16.26
C ASN A 60 14.20 -23.17 -17.31
N MET A 61 14.20 -21.87 -17.03
CA MET A 61 14.72 -20.83 -17.94
C MET A 61 16.21 -20.52 -17.76
N GLY A 62 16.90 -21.12 -16.79
CA GLY A 62 18.29 -20.77 -16.48
C GLY A 62 18.46 -19.26 -16.26
N SER A 63 19.37 -18.64 -17.00
CA SER A 63 19.62 -17.18 -16.95
C SER A 63 18.85 -16.38 -18.01
N HIS A 64 17.92 -17.00 -18.72
CA HIS A 64 17.15 -16.35 -19.79
C HIS A 64 16.00 -15.51 -19.25
N LYS A 65 15.59 -14.49 -20.03
CA LYS A 65 14.51 -13.54 -19.69
C LYS A 65 13.25 -13.85 -20.51
N ILE A 66 12.07 -13.61 -19.92
CA ILE A 66 10.82 -13.45 -20.66
C ILE A 66 10.70 -11.97 -21.02
N THR A 67 10.91 -11.63 -22.29
CA THR A 67 10.84 -10.25 -22.78
C THR A 67 9.49 -9.99 -23.47
N ALA A 68 9.13 -8.71 -23.56
CA ALA A 68 7.89 -8.25 -24.19
C ALA A 68 6.59 -8.81 -23.57
N LEU A 69 6.61 -9.18 -22.29
CA LEU A 69 5.40 -9.51 -21.54
C LEU A 69 4.54 -8.24 -21.39
N THR A 70 3.37 -8.23 -22.04
CA THR A 70 2.37 -7.17 -21.89
C THR A 70 1.89 -7.08 -20.45
N ASN A 71 1.28 -5.95 -20.07
CA ASN A 71 0.70 -5.81 -18.75
C ASN A 71 -0.39 -6.86 -18.53
N GLY A 72 -0.33 -7.59 -17.42
CA GLY A 72 -1.42 -8.45 -16.97
C GLY A 72 -2.62 -7.59 -16.56
N ALA A 73 -3.81 -7.99 -16.99
CA ALA A 73 -5.08 -7.31 -16.70
C ALA A 73 -5.97 -8.16 -15.78
N ASP A 74 -5.97 -9.47 -15.98
CA ASP A 74 -6.78 -10.42 -15.22
C ASP A 74 -6.04 -10.98 -14.00
N THR A 75 -6.79 -11.54 -13.05
CA THR A 75 -6.24 -12.04 -11.77
C THR A 75 -5.22 -13.17 -11.95
N ASN A 76 -5.28 -13.90 -13.06
CA ASN A 76 -4.41 -15.04 -13.35
C ASN A 76 -3.26 -14.69 -14.30
N ASP A 77 -3.16 -13.43 -14.73
CA ASP A 77 -2.10 -13.02 -15.65
C ASP A 77 -0.75 -12.91 -14.95
N ALA A 78 0.30 -13.20 -15.70
CA ALA A 78 1.64 -12.83 -15.29
C ALA A 78 1.79 -11.31 -15.33
N VAL A 79 2.39 -10.74 -14.28
CA VAL A 79 2.72 -9.30 -14.22
C VAL A 79 4.15 -9.06 -14.69
N ASN A 80 4.36 -8.00 -15.46
CA ASN A 80 5.72 -7.59 -15.85
C ASN A 80 6.39 -6.72 -14.77
N LYS A 81 7.72 -6.53 -14.88
CA LYS A 81 8.48 -5.76 -13.89
C LYS A 81 8.00 -4.32 -13.77
N GLY A 82 7.56 -3.68 -14.85
CA GLY A 82 7.04 -2.32 -14.82
C GLY A 82 5.79 -2.20 -13.94
N GLN A 83 4.85 -3.14 -14.05
CA GLN A 83 3.70 -3.21 -13.14
C GLN A 83 4.11 -3.41 -11.69
N LEU A 84 5.06 -4.31 -11.43
CA LEU A 84 5.57 -4.57 -10.08
C LEU A 84 6.22 -3.33 -9.46
N ASP A 85 7.09 -2.65 -10.22
CA ASP A 85 7.79 -1.44 -9.77
C ASP A 85 6.80 -0.32 -9.39
N THR A 86 5.64 -0.24 -10.05
CA THR A 86 4.61 0.76 -9.71
C THR A 86 3.79 0.45 -8.46
N LYS A 87 3.74 -0.81 -8.02
CA LYS A 87 2.81 -1.25 -6.97
C LYS A 87 3.34 -1.11 -5.55
N ALA A 88 4.65 -1.11 -5.35
CA ALA A 88 5.30 -0.71 -4.11
C ALA A 88 6.81 -0.74 -4.36
N GLU A 89 7.46 0.43 -4.42
CA GLU A 89 8.90 0.43 -4.23
C GLU A 89 9.18 -0.12 -2.82
N LEU A 90 10.06 -1.11 -2.72
CA LEU A 90 10.36 -1.82 -1.46
C LEU A 90 10.86 -0.89 -0.33
N ALA A 91 11.27 0.33 -0.68
CA ALA A 91 11.73 1.38 0.23
C ALA A 91 10.70 2.49 0.51
N GLY A 92 9.51 2.41 -0.08
CA GLY A 92 8.52 3.50 -0.12
C GLY A 92 8.95 4.61 -1.08
N ALA A 93 8.02 5.13 -1.89
CA ALA A 93 8.27 6.27 -2.75
C ALA A 93 7.71 7.54 -2.09
N SER A 94 8.54 8.58 -1.93
CA SER A 94 8.11 9.86 -1.32
C SER A 94 7.04 10.60 -2.12
N THR A 95 6.84 10.23 -3.38
CA THR A 95 5.81 10.75 -4.29
C THR A 95 4.54 9.89 -4.32
N GLN A 96 4.54 8.72 -3.67
CA GLN A 96 3.41 7.80 -3.65
C GLN A 96 2.76 7.84 -2.26
N VAL A 97 1.46 8.12 -2.23
CA VAL A 97 0.65 8.01 -1.01
C VAL A 97 0.26 6.55 -0.81
N PHE A 98 0.55 6.01 0.38
CA PHE A 98 0.09 4.69 0.80
C PHE A 98 -1.18 4.87 1.63
N GLU A 99 -2.35 4.59 1.04
CA GLU A 99 -3.59 4.53 1.78
C GLU A 99 -3.55 3.31 2.71
N ALA A 100 -3.63 3.54 4.02
CA ALA A 100 -3.62 2.51 5.04
C ALA A 100 -4.85 2.66 5.94
N ALA A 101 -5.31 1.56 6.54
CA ALA A 101 -6.28 1.63 7.63
C ALA A 101 -5.63 2.25 8.88
N ASP A 102 -6.47 2.77 9.77
CA ASP A 102 -6.01 3.37 11.02
C ASP A 102 -5.20 2.39 11.88
N GLY A 103 -4.03 2.85 12.34
CA GLY A 103 -3.18 2.12 13.26
C GLY A 103 -3.85 2.03 14.63
N SER A 104 -3.93 0.82 15.17
CA SER A 104 -4.53 0.50 16.48
C SER A 104 -3.59 -0.28 17.40
N THR A 105 -2.56 -0.96 16.87
CA THR A 105 -1.63 -1.79 17.67
C THR A 105 -0.24 -1.93 17.03
N GLY A 106 0.77 -2.20 17.87
CA GLY A 106 2.06 -2.75 17.44
C GLY A 106 2.84 -1.91 16.44
N LYS A 107 3.14 -2.51 15.27
CA LYS A 107 3.97 -1.92 14.19
C LYS A 107 3.12 -1.37 13.03
N GLN A 108 1.83 -1.09 13.27
CA GLN A 108 0.94 -0.58 12.23
C GLN A 108 1.32 0.86 11.83
N VAL A 109 0.99 1.21 10.58
CA VAL A 109 1.11 2.59 10.08
C VAL A 109 0.07 3.46 10.79
N VAL A 110 0.46 4.66 11.18
CA VAL A 110 -0.45 5.65 11.76
C VAL A 110 -0.73 6.72 10.72
N ASN A 111 -2.00 6.89 10.36
CA ASN A 111 -2.42 7.87 9.36
C ASN A 111 -2.39 9.28 9.93
N ILE A 112 -2.14 10.27 9.06
CA ILE A 112 -2.20 11.68 9.46
C ILE A 112 -3.58 12.09 9.99
N SER A 113 -4.65 11.46 9.49
CA SER A 113 -6.04 11.66 9.94
C SER A 113 -6.25 11.29 11.41
N GLN A 114 -5.44 10.38 11.96
CA GLN A 114 -5.54 9.98 13.37
C GLN A 114 -5.01 11.07 14.32
N PHE A 115 -4.27 12.05 13.80
CA PHE A 115 -3.78 13.23 14.55
C PHE A 115 -4.81 14.37 14.52
N VAL A 116 -5.99 14.10 15.08
CA VAL A 116 -7.14 15.04 15.11
C VAL A 116 -6.77 16.32 15.86
N ASN A 117 -7.04 17.48 15.27
CA ASN A 117 -6.64 18.77 15.85
C ASN A 117 -7.62 19.90 15.54
N SER A 118 -7.51 20.99 16.31
CA SER A 118 -8.14 22.28 16.04
C SER A 118 -7.12 23.39 16.29
N LEU A 119 -6.78 24.14 15.24
CA LEU A 119 -5.77 25.22 15.28
C LEU A 119 -6.35 26.59 15.63
N ALA A 120 -7.46 26.63 16.36
CA ALA A 120 -8.02 27.87 16.88
C ALA A 120 -7.11 28.50 17.96
N ALA A 121 -7.35 29.77 18.29
CA ALA A 121 -6.62 30.48 19.36
C ALA A 121 -6.70 29.75 20.72
N SER A 122 -7.84 29.10 20.96
CA SER A 122 -7.99 28.05 21.98
C SER A 122 -8.26 26.74 21.25
N GLY A 123 -7.26 25.86 21.19
CA GLY A 123 -7.21 24.72 20.29
C GLY A 123 -6.59 23.49 20.92
N TYR A 124 -6.47 22.42 20.14
CA TYR A 124 -5.96 21.15 20.65
C TYR A 124 -5.33 20.29 19.55
N HIS A 125 -4.57 19.29 19.99
CA HIS A 125 -4.08 18.18 19.21
C HIS A 125 -4.29 16.87 19.99
N LYS A 126 -4.90 15.87 19.36
CA LYS A 126 -5.05 14.51 19.91
C LYS A 126 -4.05 13.60 19.24
N LEU A 127 -3.27 12.90 20.05
CA LEU A 127 -2.39 11.85 19.58
C LEU A 127 -3.18 10.53 19.49
N PRO A 128 -2.85 9.64 18.54
CA PRO A 128 -3.47 8.33 18.41
C PRO A 128 -3.29 7.43 19.65
N SER A 129 -2.30 7.72 20.49
CA SER A 129 -2.10 7.07 21.79
C SER A 129 -3.13 7.46 22.85
N GLY A 130 -4.01 8.43 22.56
CA GLY A 130 -5.01 8.97 23.49
C GLY A 130 -4.55 10.23 24.24
N LEU A 131 -3.26 10.57 24.22
CA LEU A 131 -2.78 11.81 24.82
C LEU A 131 -3.31 13.03 24.05
N ILE A 132 -3.74 14.03 24.78
CA ILE A 132 -4.30 15.28 24.26
C ILE A 132 -3.45 16.44 24.80
N ILE A 133 -3.05 17.33 23.90
CA ILE A 133 -2.42 18.61 24.24
C ILE A 133 -3.39 19.70 23.81
N GLN A 134 -3.72 20.60 24.73
CA GLN A 134 -4.61 21.73 24.48
C GLN A 134 -3.89 23.03 24.81
N TRP A 135 -4.25 24.11 24.12
CA TRP A 135 -3.79 25.46 24.41
C TRP A 135 -4.97 26.42 24.43
N GLN A 136 -4.90 27.44 25.29
CA GLN A 136 -5.88 28.52 25.36
C GLN A 136 -5.21 29.86 25.60
N LYS A 137 -5.92 30.94 25.23
CA LYS A 137 -5.62 32.31 25.64
C LYS A 137 -6.80 32.90 26.40
N GLU A 138 -6.55 33.33 27.62
CA GLU A 138 -7.49 34.09 28.43
C GLU A 138 -7.07 35.56 28.46
N THR A 139 -8.05 36.46 28.43
CA THR A 139 -7.79 37.91 28.45
C THR A 139 -8.45 38.59 29.63
N SER A 140 -7.85 39.69 30.07
CA SER A 140 -8.41 40.57 31.10
C SER A 140 -8.86 39.82 32.35
N ILE A 141 -8.02 38.93 32.87
CA ILE A 141 -8.22 38.27 34.17
C ILE A 141 -7.99 39.33 35.23
N ALA A 142 -9.03 39.75 35.96
CA ALA A 142 -8.90 40.82 36.94
C ALA A 142 -7.85 40.48 38.02
N GLY A 143 -7.28 41.51 38.64
CA GLY A 143 -6.30 41.31 39.71
C GLY A 143 -6.92 40.67 40.95
N LEU A 144 -6.09 39.92 41.69
CA LEU A 144 -6.44 39.24 42.95
C LEU A 144 -7.74 38.43 42.86
N THR A 145 -7.99 37.82 41.71
CA THR A 145 -9.21 37.03 41.45
C THR A 145 -8.91 35.68 40.84
N TYR A 146 -9.92 34.81 40.88
CA TYR A 146 -9.93 33.56 40.14
C TYR A 146 -10.84 33.66 38.91
N ARG A 147 -10.41 33.03 37.81
CA ARG A 147 -11.20 32.86 36.58
C ARG A 147 -11.35 31.39 36.26
N THR A 148 -12.57 30.98 35.97
CA THR A 148 -12.85 29.65 35.40
C THR A 148 -12.48 29.65 33.92
N VAL A 149 -11.74 28.62 33.51
CA VAL A 149 -11.28 28.41 32.14
C VAL A 149 -11.79 27.07 31.66
N THR A 150 -12.43 27.06 30.50
CA THR A 150 -12.90 25.84 29.84
C THR A 150 -11.83 25.32 28.89
N PHE A 151 -11.58 24.01 28.91
CA PHE A 151 -10.71 23.38 27.90
C PHE A 151 -11.42 23.35 26.54
N PRO A 152 -10.70 23.55 25.42
CA PRO A 152 -11.25 23.44 24.06
C PRO A 152 -12.07 22.16 23.84
N ILE A 153 -11.62 21.07 24.43
CA ILE A 153 -12.35 19.80 24.55
C ILE A 153 -12.17 19.22 25.95
N SER A 154 -13.11 18.40 26.40
CA SER A 154 -12.93 17.66 27.66
C SER A 154 -11.90 16.55 27.50
N PHE A 155 -11.03 16.38 28.49
CA PHE A 155 -10.17 15.20 28.60
C PHE A 155 -11.02 13.98 28.96
N PRO A 156 -10.92 12.85 28.24
CA PRO A 156 -11.75 11.69 28.52
C PRO A 156 -11.58 11.09 29.93
N THR A 157 -10.37 11.10 30.48
CA THR A 157 -10.02 10.35 31.69
C THR A 157 -9.38 11.20 32.77
N ALA A 158 -8.36 11.99 32.42
CA ALA A 158 -7.57 12.74 33.40
C ALA A 158 -6.88 13.97 32.80
N VAL A 159 -6.78 15.02 33.62
CA VAL A 159 -5.87 16.13 33.40
C VAL A 159 -4.55 15.81 34.09
N VAL A 160 -3.46 15.79 33.33
CA VAL A 160 -2.13 15.41 33.83
C VAL A 160 -1.30 16.64 34.19
N ALA A 161 -1.39 17.70 33.40
CA ALA A 161 -0.66 18.94 33.65
C ALA A 161 -1.44 20.16 33.15
N ILE A 162 -1.31 21.26 33.88
CA ILE A 162 -1.81 22.58 33.48
C ILE A 162 -0.68 23.58 33.72
N LEU A 163 -0.29 24.28 32.67
CA LEU A 163 0.85 25.18 32.64
C LEU A 163 0.35 26.58 32.22
N PRO A 164 -0.10 27.41 33.17
CA PRO A 164 -0.43 28.79 32.89
C PRO A 164 0.85 29.62 32.78
N SER A 165 0.80 30.63 31.93
CA SER A 165 1.79 31.68 31.83
C SER A 165 1.11 33.03 31.79
N ARG A 166 1.77 34.03 32.35
CA ARG A 166 1.31 35.41 32.33
C ARG A 166 1.78 36.08 31.05
N VAL A 167 0.92 36.90 30.45
CA VAL A 167 1.29 37.82 29.38
C VAL A 167 1.41 39.23 29.96
N LEU A 168 2.57 39.86 29.77
CA LEU A 168 2.84 41.21 30.22
C LEU A 168 2.42 42.22 29.16
N ASN A 169 1.43 43.05 29.48
CA ASN A 169 1.19 44.31 28.79
C ASN A 169 1.90 45.40 29.61
N TYR A 170 2.99 45.97 29.08
CA TYR A 170 3.95 46.73 29.87
C TYR A 170 3.38 48.08 30.37
N ALA A 171 3.11 48.20 31.68
CA ALA A 171 3.24 49.42 32.47
C ALA A 171 3.14 49.07 33.97
N ALA A 172 4.28 48.94 34.65
CA ALA A 172 4.40 48.98 36.12
C ALA A 172 3.98 47.77 36.99
N SER A 173 4.36 46.53 36.65
CA SER A 173 4.41 45.46 37.68
C SER A 173 5.62 44.55 37.50
N LEU A 174 6.45 44.49 38.54
CA LEU A 174 7.58 43.58 38.69
C LEU A 174 7.06 42.23 39.19
N VAL A 175 7.16 41.18 38.37
CA VAL A 175 6.81 39.79 38.67
C VAL A 175 5.33 39.58 38.98
N GLY A 176 4.69 38.68 38.25
CA GLY A 176 3.33 38.27 38.59
C GLY A 176 3.01 36.92 38.03
N VAL A 177 2.24 36.16 38.79
CA VAL A 177 2.07 34.73 38.58
C VAL A 177 0.60 34.45 38.30
N ILE A 178 0.33 33.78 37.19
CA ILE A 178 -0.93 33.08 37.03
C ILE A 178 -0.74 31.69 37.63
N THR A 179 -1.57 31.35 38.59
CA THR A 179 -1.54 30.06 39.29
C THR A 179 -2.70 29.18 38.84
N VAL A 180 -2.54 27.86 38.96
CA VAL A 180 -3.65 26.91 38.82
C VAL A 180 -4.22 26.65 40.20
N ASP A 181 -5.54 26.60 40.29
CA ASP A 181 -6.24 26.06 41.45
C ASP A 181 -6.59 24.59 41.21
N PRO A 182 -5.77 23.65 41.72
CA PRO A 182 -5.97 22.23 41.46
C PRO A 182 -7.27 21.69 42.09
N THR A 183 -7.81 22.35 43.12
CA THR A 183 -9.03 21.89 43.80
C THR A 183 -10.29 22.08 42.95
N ASN A 184 -10.20 22.92 41.92
CA ASN A 184 -11.27 23.21 40.96
C ASN A 184 -10.97 22.70 39.55
N THR A 185 -10.03 21.77 39.40
CA THR A 185 -9.74 21.15 38.11
C THR A 185 -10.68 19.98 37.84
N THR A 186 -11.29 19.98 36.65
CA THR A 186 -12.19 18.94 36.15
C THR A 186 -11.72 18.51 34.76
N LEU A 187 -12.37 17.49 34.19
CA LEU A 187 -12.08 17.05 32.82
C LEU A 187 -12.38 18.10 31.75
N SER A 188 -13.24 19.07 32.03
CA SER A 188 -13.70 20.08 31.07
C SER A 188 -13.09 21.46 31.28
N GLY A 189 -12.33 21.66 32.35
CA GLY A 189 -11.75 22.96 32.65
C GLY A 189 -11.06 23.02 34.00
N THR A 190 -10.51 24.18 34.30
CA THR A 190 -9.82 24.47 35.56
C THR A 190 -10.15 25.88 36.02
N ARG A 191 -9.66 26.25 37.20
CA ARG A 191 -9.69 27.62 37.69
C ARG A 191 -8.26 28.13 37.79
N ILE A 192 -8.01 29.32 37.26
CA ILE A 192 -6.72 29.99 37.37
C ILE A 192 -6.85 31.22 38.26
N GLY A 193 -5.82 31.50 39.05
CA GLY A 193 -5.75 32.67 39.91
C GLY A 193 -4.75 33.69 39.36
N ASN A 194 -5.18 34.94 39.22
CA ASN A 194 -4.26 36.06 39.02
C ASN A 194 -3.86 36.61 40.39
N CYS A 195 -2.60 36.41 40.79
CA CYS A 195 -2.10 36.88 42.07
C CYS A 195 -1.61 38.33 42.05
N ASP A 196 -1.77 39.05 40.94
CA ASP A 196 -1.37 40.45 40.81
C ASP A 196 -2.52 41.39 41.11
N ASN A 197 -2.19 42.65 41.44
CA ASN A 197 -3.19 43.70 41.65
C ASN A 197 -3.82 44.23 40.35
N ALA A 198 -3.21 43.92 39.20
CA ALA A 198 -3.65 44.40 37.89
C ALA A 198 -4.22 43.27 37.04
N SER A 199 -5.08 43.63 36.08
CA SER A 199 -5.58 42.67 35.11
C SER A 199 -4.44 42.13 34.24
N ALA A 200 -4.51 40.85 33.90
CA ALA A 200 -3.52 40.19 33.05
C ALA A 200 -4.18 39.25 32.04
N ASP A 201 -3.49 39.03 30.92
CA ASP A 201 -3.80 37.96 29.97
C ASP A 201 -2.97 36.73 30.33
N ALA A 202 -3.43 35.54 29.94
CA ALA A 202 -2.73 34.30 30.19
C ALA A 202 -2.76 33.37 28.97
N TYR A 203 -1.64 32.68 28.72
CA TYR A 203 -1.64 31.48 27.88
C TYR A 203 -1.62 30.26 28.77
N ILE A 204 -2.39 29.25 28.42
CA ILE A 204 -2.53 28.03 29.20
C ILE A 204 -2.26 26.87 28.26
N VAL A 205 -1.35 25.99 28.65
CA VAL A 205 -1.13 24.70 28.01
C VAL A 205 -1.61 23.62 28.97
N SER A 206 -2.44 22.71 28.48
CA SER A 206 -3.01 21.63 29.27
C SER A 206 -2.72 20.29 28.60
N ILE A 207 -2.36 19.29 29.38
CA ILE A 207 -2.04 17.94 28.91
C ILE A 207 -2.88 16.94 29.70
N GLY A 208 -3.43 15.95 29.01
CA GLY A 208 -4.29 14.92 29.59
C GLY A 208 -4.65 13.86 28.58
N TYR A 209 -5.54 12.95 28.95
CA TYR A 209 -6.05 11.86 28.09
C TYR A 209 -7.42 11.41 28.59
#